data_AF-C7XW05-F1
#
_entry.id   AF-C7XW05-F1
#
_cell.length_a   1.000
_cell.length_b   1.000
_cell.length_c   1.000
_cell.angle_alpha   90.00
_cell.angle_beta   90.00
_cell.angle_gamma   90.00
#
_symmetry.space_group_name_H-M   'P 1'
#
loop_
_entity.id
_entity.type
_entity.pdbx_description
1 polymer ?
#
loop_
_entity_poly.entity_id
_entity_poly.type
_entity_poly.pdbx_seq_one_letter_code
_entity_poly.pdbx_strand_id
1 'polypeptide(L)'
;MLRILKRCHLLIENDGRTAIFLNTKGTRNDVSKDLQNFLHYVDNKDVNNDPYVDELQEYISLLNQSTKWRKGYMDNKTHMMFHDEDVREEGIKIGEQRGLKLGLEKGQRKGQESAIRQMIALTRQLGVSEDQLKQKVQKQFDLSDEALTKFFE
;
A
#
# COMPACT_ATOMS: atom_id res chain seq x y z
N MET A 1 10.80 -1.50 30.55
CA MET A 1 9.36 -1.14 30.48
C MET A 1 9.27 0.28 29.97
N LEU A 2 8.91 0.49 28.69
CA LEU A 2 8.77 1.83 28.11
C LEU A 2 7.51 2.49 28.70
N ARG A 3 7.65 3.60 29.43
CA ARG A 3 6.50 4.39 29.92
C ARG A 3 6.22 5.51 28.91
N ILE A 4 5.07 5.44 28.24
CA ILE A 4 4.58 6.49 27.33
C ILE A 4 3.98 7.62 28.17
N LEU A 5 4.33 8.88 27.90
CA LEU A 5 3.87 10.06 28.65
C LEU A 5 2.50 10.55 28.16
N LYS A 6 1.61 11.04 29.04
CA LYS A 6 0.47 11.88 28.64
C LYS A 6 0.92 13.33 28.70
N ARG A 7 1.88 13.73 27.87
CA ARG A 7 2.46 15.08 27.95
C ARG A 7 1.91 15.97 26.83
N CYS A 8 1.59 17.22 27.15
CA CYS A 8 1.44 18.27 26.14
C CYS A 8 2.83 18.68 25.65
N HIS A 9 3.12 18.54 24.37
CA HIS A 9 4.31 19.15 23.77
C HIS A 9 3.90 20.34 22.92
N LEU A 10 4.43 21.52 23.27
CA LEU A 10 4.27 22.76 22.52
C LEU A 10 5.45 22.84 21.54
N LEU A 11 5.15 22.77 20.25
CA LEU A 11 6.12 23.07 19.19
C LEU A 11 5.70 24.38 18.54
N ILE A 12 6.61 25.34 18.52
CA ILE A 12 6.46 26.57 17.76
C ILE A 12 7.11 26.32 16.41
N GLU A 13 6.31 26.30 15.35
CA GLU A 13 6.80 26.23 13.98
C GLU A 13 7.32 27.62 13.56
N ASN A 14 8.27 27.68 12.61
CA ASN A 14 8.91 28.92 12.14
C ASN A 14 7.91 29.97 11.59
N ASP A 15 6.68 29.55 11.33
CA ASP A 15 5.54 30.31 10.81
C ASP A 15 4.75 31.02 11.93
N GLY A 16 5.18 30.91 13.19
CA GLY A 16 4.49 31.45 14.38
C GLY A 16 3.30 30.61 14.86
N ARG A 17 3.08 29.45 14.25
CA ARG A 17 2.03 28.50 14.65
C ARG A 17 2.50 27.66 15.83
N THR A 18 1.62 27.47 16.80
CA THR A 18 1.88 26.61 17.94
C THR A 18 1.09 25.32 17.78
N ALA A 19 1.78 24.20 17.59
CA ALA A 19 1.19 22.87 17.56
C ALA A 19 1.26 22.23 18.96
N ILE A 20 0.11 21.73 19.45
CA ILE A 20 0.03 21.00 20.70
C ILE A 20 -0.22 19.52 20.38
N PHE A 21 0.71 18.67 20.77
CA PHE A 21 0.55 17.22 20.65
C PHE A 21 0.01 16.63 21.95
N LEU A 22 -1.11 15.91 21.86
CA LEU A 22 -1.78 15.24 22.97
C LEU A 22 -1.83 13.73 22.70
N ASN A 23 -1.48 12.92 23.71
CA ASN A 23 -1.49 11.46 23.59
C ASN A 23 -2.53 10.83 24.53
N THR A 24 -3.54 10.17 23.97
CA THR A 24 -4.61 9.48 24.72
C THR A 24 -4.13 8.19 25.39
N LYS A 25 -3.10 7.53 24.83
CA LYS A 25 -2.52 6.25 25.31
C LYS A 25 -1.33 6.43 26.26
N GLY A 26 -0.98 7.66 26.62
CA GLY A 26 0.01 7.89 27.66
C GLY A 26 -0.38 7.22 28.98
N THR A 27 0.61 6.74 29.71
CA THR A 27 0.45 5.98 30.97
C THR A 27 0.93 6.76 32.19
N ARG A 28 1.63 7.88 31.97
CA ARG A 28 2.03 8.81 33.04
C ARG A 28 0.89 9.78 33.30
N ASN A 29 0.63 10.08 34.58
CA ASN A 29 -0.37 11.07 35.00
C ASN A 29 0.29 12.45 35.10
N ASP A 30 0.80 12.96 33.98
CA ASP A 30 1.54 14.23 33.89
C ASP A 30 0.73 15.40 33.31
N VAL A 31 -0.60 15.29 33.33
CA VAL A 31 -1.57 16.32 32.93
C VAL A 31 -2.61 16.55 34.02
N SER A 32 -3.29 17.69 33.95
CA SER A 32 -4.40 18.02 34.86
C SER A 32 -5.52 16.98 34.77
N LYS A 33 -6.34 16.89 35.82
CA LYS A 33 -7.44 15.93 35.89
C LYS A 33 -8.45 16.14 34.76
N ASP A 34 -8.78 17.39 34.46
CA ASP A 34 -9.73 17.76 33.41
C ASP A 34 -9.20 17.35 32.02
N LEU A 35 -7.93 17.62 31.72
CA LEU A 35 -7.31 17.19 30.46
C LEU A 35 -7.18 15.67 30.39
N GLN A 36 -6.89 15.02 31.51
CA GLN A 36 -6.86 13.56 31.59
C GLN A 36 -8.23 12.96 31.28
N ASN A 37 -9.30 13.55 31.83
CA ASN A 37 -10.68 13.16 31.62
C ASN A 37 -11.09 13.40 30.16
N PHE A 38 -10.78 14.55 29.57
CA PHE A 38 -10.96 14.80 28.13
C PHE A 38 -10.26 13.75 27.26
N LEU A 39 -9.00 13.44 27.55
CA LEU A 39 -8.25 12.40 26.80
C LEU A 39 -8.85 11.00 26.98
N HIS A 40 -9.45 10.71 28.13
CA HIS A 40 -10.17 9.47 28.36
C HIS A 40 -11.46 9.41 27.54
N TYR A 41 -12.21 10.51 27.50
CA TYR A 41 -13.42 10.62 26.67
C TYR A 41 -13.13 10.44 25.18
N VAL A 42 -12.10 11.12 24.64
CA VAL A 42 -11.65 10.94 23.24
C VAL A 42 -11.19 9.50 22.95
N ASP A 43 -10.71 8.78 23.97
CA ASP A 43 -10.29 7.38 23.87
C ASP A 43 -11.46 6.38 24.05
N ASN A 44 -12.71 6.85 24.03
CA ASN A 44 -13.93 6.07 24.30
C ASN A 44 -13.94 5.37 25.67
N LYS A 45 -13.37 6.00 26.70
CA LYS A 45 -13.47 5.52 28.08
C LYS A 45 -14.57 6.27 28.80
N ASP A 46 -15.25 5.55 29.69
CA ASP A 46 -16.26 6.16 30.55
C ASP A 46 -15.60 7.15 31.50
N VAL A 47 -16.08 8.39 31.43
CA VAL A 47 -15.70 9.48 32.32
C VAL A 47 -16.97 9.95 32.96
N ASN A 48 -17.05 9.82 34.28
CA ASN A 48 -18.19 10.23 35.08
C ASN A 48 -17.79 11.42 35.96
N ASN A 49 -18.75 12.29 36.26
CA ASN A 49 -18.59 13.44 37.16
C ASN A 49 -17.54 14.46 36.68
N ASP A 50 -17.52 14.75 35.37
CA ASP A 50 -16.71 15.81 34.80
C ASP A 50 -17.62 16.78 34.04
N PRO A 51 -17.89 17.98 34.60
CA PRO A 51 -18.83 18.93 33.99
C PRO A 51 -18.47 19.34 32.55
N TYR A 52 -17.18 19.34 32.22
CA TYR A 52 -16.72 19.71 30.88
C TYR A 52 -16.98 18.57 29.87
N VAL A 53 -16.77 17.32 30.26
CA VAL A 53 -17.13 16.16 29.43
C VAL A 53 -18.65 16.06 29.25
N ASP A 54 -19.43 16.33 30.30
CA ASP A 54 -20.89 16.31 30.24
C ASP A 54 -21.42 17.37 29.26
N GLU A 55 -20.91 18.60 29.32
CA GLU A 55 -21.26 19.70 28.38
C GLU A 55 -20.88 19.33 26.93
N LEU A 56 -19.69 18.75 26.73
CA LEU A 56 -19.25 18.27 25.42
C LEU A 56 -20.17 17.19 24.85
N GLN A 57 -20.60 16.23 25.69
CA GLN A 57 -21.52 15.18 25.28
C GLN A 57 -22.88 15.76 24.85
N GLU A 58 -23.41 16.72 25.60
CA GLU A 58 -24.65 17.40 25.26
C GLU A 58 -24.53 18.16 23.93
N TYR A 59 -23.44 18.91 23.75
CA TYR A 59 -23.17 19.63 22.51
C TYR A 59 -23.05 18.69 21.31
N ILE A 60 -22.33 17.58 21.45
CA ILE A 60 -22.22 16.55 20.40
C ILE A 60 -23.59 15.93 20.09
N SER A 61 -24.40 15.67 21.12
CA SER A 61 -25.78 15.18 20.95
C SER A 61 -26.64 16.15 20.13
N LEU A 62 -26.56 17.44 20.43
CA LEU A 62 -27.26 18.49 19.68
C LEU A 62 -26.78 18.59 18.22
N LEU A 63 -25.47 18.51 17.99
CA LEU A 63 -24.90 18.46 16.64
C LEU A 63 -25.37 17.24 15.85
N ASN A 64 -25.43 16.07 16.51
CA ASN A 64 -25.89 14.82 15.91
C ASN A 64 -27.38 14.86 15.52
N GLN A 65 -28.19 15.65 16.22
CA GLN A 65 -29.61 15.86 15.88
C GLN A 65 -29.79 16.79 14.67
N SER A 66 -28.77 17.58 14.31
CA SER A 66 -28.85 18.49 13.17
C SER A 66 -28.84 17.73 11.84
N THR A 67 -29.97 17.78 11.12
CA THR A 67 -30.11 17.20 9.77
C THR A 67 -29.05 17.68 8.79
N LYS A 68 -28.59 18.93 8.92
CA LYS A 68 -27.55 19.51 8.06
C LYS A 68 -26.19 18.85 8.28
N TRP A 69 -25.78 18.67 9.53
CA TRP A 69 -24.52 18.01 9.88
C TRP A 69 -24.55 16.53 9.52
N ARG A 70 -25.67 15.84 9.77
CA ARG A 70 -25.86 14.44 9.35
C ARG A 70 -25.75 14.29 7.84
N LYS A 71 -26.35 15.19 7.06
CA LYS A 71 -26.25 15.19 5.60
C LYS A 71 -24.81 15.41 5.14
N GLY A 72 -24.14 16.45 5.65
CA GLY A 72 -22.75 16.73 5.29
C GLY A 72 -21.80 15.57 5.62
N TYR A 73 -22.00 14.92 6.76
CA TYR A 73 -21.24 13.72 7.13
C TYR A 73 -21.47 12.55 6.16
N MET A 74 -22.74 12.27 5.80
CA MET A 74 -23.06 11.20 4.85
C MET A 74 -22.53 11.50 3.45
N ASP A 75 -22.66 12.74 2.97
CA ASP A 75 -22.15 13.16 1.67
C ASP A 75 -20.62 13.00 1.63
N ASN A 76 -19.90 13.46 2.67
CA ASN A 76 -18.44 13.32 2.76
C ASN A 76 -18.01 11.84 2.82
N LYS A 77 -18.65 11.04 3.67
CA LYS A 77 -18.36 9.59 3.79
C LYS A 77 -18.59 8.86 2.46
N THR A 78 -19.67 9.21 1.76
CA THR A 78 -20.00 8.64 0.45
C THR A 78 -18.95 9.01 -0.59
N HIS A 79 -18.53 10.28 -0.62
CA HIS A 79 -17.43 10.71 -1.49
C HIS A 79 -16.12 9.96 -1.21
N MET A 80 -15.76 9.74 0.06
CA MET A 80 -14.57 8.96 0.43
C MET A 80 -14.69 7.50 -0.03
N MET A 81 -15.86 6.87 0.15
CA MET A 81 -16.10 5.49 -0.29
C MET A 81 -15.95 5.34 -1.81
N PHE A 82 -16.52 6.24 -2.60
CA PHE A 82 -16.35 6.20 -4.06
C PHE A 82 -14.89 6.38 -4.46
N HIS A 83 -14.15 7.28 -3.81
CA HIS A 83 -12.73 7.46 -4.08
C HIS A 83 -11.91 6.19 -3.76
N ASP A 84 -12.16 5.56 -2.61
CA ASP A 84 -11.48 4.32 -2.23
C ASP A 84 -11.80 3.18 -3.21
N GLU A 85 -13.04 3.11 -3.70
CA GLU A 85 -13.46 2.12 -4.69
C GLU A 85 -12.79 2.35 -6.05
N ASP A 86 -12.75 3.60 -6.53
CA ASP A 86 -12.05 3.98 -7.76
C ASP A 86 -10.55 3.63 -7.70
N VAL A 87 -9.88 3.99 -6.60
CA VAL A 87 -8.47 3.67 -6.37
C VAL A 87 -8.23 2.16 -6.34
N ARG A 88 -9.15 1.40 -5.72
CA ARG A 88 -9.08 -0.07 -5.71
C ARG A 88 -9.24 -0.65 -7.11
N GLU A 89 -10.21 -0.17 -7.89
CA GLU A 89 -10.43 -0.62 -9.26
C GLU A 89 -9.23 -0.31 -10.17
N GLU A 90 -8.66 0.90 -10.07
CA GLU A 90 -7.44 1.26 -10.79
C GLU A 90 -6.27 0.35 -10.41
N GLY A 91 -6.09 0.08 -9.11
CA GLY A 91 -5.07 -0.85 -8.61
C GLY A 91 -5.21 -2.26 -9.20
N ILE A 92 -6.44 -2.78 -9.27
CA ILE A 92 -6.74 -4.08 -9.88
C ILE A 92 -6.42 -4.05 -11.37
N LYS A 93 -6.90 -3.05 -12.12
CA LYS A 93 -6.65 -2.91 -13.57
C LYS A 93 -5.15 -2.85 -13.88
N ILE A 94 -4.39 -2.06 -13.12
CA ILE A 94 -2.92 -1.97 -13.27
C ILE A 94 -2.26 -3.32 -12.95
N GLY A 95 -2.72 -4.00 -11.89
CA GLY A 95 -2.24 -5.32 -11.50
C GLY A 95 -2.44 -6.38 -12.60
N GLU A 96 -3.65 -6.45 -13.14
CA GLU A 96 -4.00 -7.37 -14.24
C GLU A 96 -3.19 -7.08 -15.50
N GLN A 97 -3.08 -5.82 -15.92
CA GLN A 97 -2.29 -5.44 -17.10
C GLN A 97 -0.82 -5.80 -16.95
N ARG A 98 -0.22 -5.52 -15.78
CA ARG A 98 1.18 -5.90 -15.49
C ARG A 98 1.35 -7.41 -15.46
N GLY A 99 0.42 -8.12 -14.83
CA GLY A 99 0.41 -9.57 -14.75
C GLY A 99 0.35 -10.22 -16.13
N LEU A 100 -0.56 -9.74 -16.98
CA LEU A 100 -0.71 -10.21 -18.36
C LEU A 100 0.55 -9.96 -19.18
N LYS A 101 1.10 -8.73 -19.14
CA LYS A 101 2.33 -8.38 -19.86
C LYS A 101 3.50 -9.26 -19.44
N LEU A 102 3.74 -9.39 -18.13
CA LEU A 102 4.82 -10.22 -17.60
C LEU A 102 4.61 -11.71 -17.93
N GLY A 103 3.36 -12.18 -17.90
CA GLY A 103 2.99 -13.54 -18.28
C GLY A 103 3.29 -13.83 -19.75
N LEU A 104 2.92 -12.93 -20.65
CA LEU A 104 3.19 -13.04 -22.08
C LEU A 104 4.69 -13.02 -22.37
N GLU A 105 5.45 -12.08 -21.80
CA GLU A 105 6.91 -12.01 -21.99
C GLU A 105 7.61 -13.27 -21.47
N LYS A 106 7.26 -13.74 -20.26
CA LYS A 106 7.81 -14.99 -19.71
C LYS A 106 7.42 -16.20 -20.54
N GLY A 107 6.18 -16.25 -21.04
CA GLY A 107 5.67 -17.32 -21.90
C GLY A 107 6.41 -17.38 -23.22
N GLN A 108 6.57 -16.23 -23.90
CA GLN A 108 7.33 -16.12 -25.15
C GLN A 108 8.79 -16.53 -24.96
N ARG A 109 9.46 -16.03 -23.91
CA ARG A 109 10.86 -16.40 -23.63
C ARG A 109 11.01 -17.90 -23.39
N LYS A 110 10.15 -18.49 -22.56
CA LYS A 110 10.17 -19.95 -22.32
C LYS A 110 9.88 -20.75 -23.59
N GLY A 111 8.95 -20.27 -24.42
CA GLY A 111 8.61 -20.88 -25.71
C GLY A 111 9.81 -20.86 -26.67
N GLN A 112 10.46 -19.71 -26.82
CA GLN A 112 11.68 -19.57 -27.64
C GLN A 112 12.81 -20.46 -27.11
N GLU A 113 13.09 -20.44 -25.80
CA GLU A 113 14.10 -21.31 -25.19
C GLU A 113 13.82 -22.79 -25.44
N SER A 114 12.56 -23.22 -25.32
CA SER A 114 12.16 -24.60 -25.62
C SER A 114 12.34 -24.94 -27.10
N ALA A 115 11.94 -24.04 -28.01
CA ALA A 115 12.11 -24.23 -29.45
C ALA A 115 13.58 -24.36 -29.84
N ILE A 116 14.47 -23.50 -29.29
CA ILE A 116 15.92 -23.57 -29.51
C ILE A 116 16.46 -24.93 -29.04
N ARG A 117 16.10 -25.36 -27.82
CA ARG A 117 16.56 -26.65 -27.27
C ARG A 117 16.08 -27.84 -28.10
N GLN A 118 14.83 -27.83 -28.55
CA GLN A 118 14.29 -28.88 -29.41
C GLN A 118 14.98 -28.91 -30.77
N MET A 119 15.23 -27.74 -31.37
CA MET A 119 15.95 -27.65 -32.64
C MET A 119 17.39 -28.16 -32.52
N ILE A 120 18.09 -27.84 -31.42
CA ILE A 120 19.42 -28.36 -31.13
C ILE A 120 19.38 -29.89 -31.03
N ALA A 121 18.46 -30.43 -30.25
CA ALA A 121 18.33 -31.88 -30.04
C ALA A 121 18.05 -32.63 -31.34
N LEU A 122 17.07 -32.17 -32.13
CA LEU A 122 16.71 -32.76 -33.42
C LEU A 122 17.89 -32.74 -34.39
N THR A 123 18.57 -31.61 -34.49
CA THR A 123 19.66 -31.44 -35.46
C THR A 123 20.91 -32.23 -35.08
N ARG A 124 21.17 -32.42 -33.77
CA ARG A 124 22.20 -33.37 -33.27
C ARG A 124 21.87 -34.81 -33.65
N GLN A 125 20.61 -35.23 -33.54
CA GLN A 125 20.17 -36.58 -33.94
C GLN A 125 20.37 -36.84 -35.44
N LEU A 126 20.28 -35.79 -36.27
CA LEU A 126 20.51 -35.87 -37.72
C LEU A 126 22.00 -35.89 -38.11
N GLY A 127 22.93 -35.90 -37.15
CA GLY A 127 24.37 -36.02 -37.42
C GLY A 127 25.02 -34.76 -38.01
N VAL A 128 24.39 -33.60 -37.86
CA VAL A 128 24.96 -32.32 -38.31
C VAL A 128 26.11 -31.89 -37.40
N SER A 129 27.19 -31.34 -37.97
CA SER A 129 28.34 -30.86 -37.19
C SER A 129 27.97 -29.67 -36.29
N GLU A 130 28.63 -29.54 -35.13
CA GLU A 130 28.32 -28.48 -34.16
C GLU A 130 28.48 -27.07 -34.73
N ASP A 131 29.45 -26.85 -35.63
CA ASP A 131 29.67 -25.53 -36.23
C ASP A 131 28.51 -25.12 -37.14
N GLN A 132 27.97 -26.06 -37.91
CA GLN A 132 26.78 -25.82 -38.75
C GLN A 132 25.52 -25.65 -37.91
N LEU A 133 25.43 -26.38 -36.79
CA LEU A 133 24.34 -26.28 -35.83
C LEU A 133 24.30 -24.89 -35.17
N LYS A 134 25.45 -24.41 -34.68
CA LYS A 134 25.60 -23.08 -34.06
C LYS A 134 25.20 -21.98 -35.05
N GLN A 135 25.71 -22.03 -36.29
CA GLN A 135 25.33 -21.06 -37.32
C GLN A 135 23.83 -21.08 -37.65
N LYS A 136 23.20 -22.27 -37.73
CA LYS A 136 21.77 -22.38 -38.02
C LYS A 136 20.92 -21.82 -36.89
N VAL A 137 21.23 -22.16 -35.64
CA VAL A 137 20.48 -21.67 -34.46
C VAL A 137 20.66 -20.16 -34.30
N GLN A 138 21.87 -19.65 -34.51
CA GLN A 138 22.16 -18.22 -34.44
C GLN A 138 21.37 -17.41 -35.47
N LYS A 139 21.35 -17.86 -36.73
CA LYS A 139 20.60 -17.19 -37.82
C LYS A 139 19.09 -17.31 -37.67
N GLN A 140 18.58 -18.42 -37.14
CA GLN A 140 17.13 -18.66 -37.07
C GLN A 140 16.47 -17.88 -35.92
N PHE A 141 17.21 -17.59 -34.85
CA PHE A 141 16.71 -16.95 -33.63
C PHE A 141 17.36 -15.59 -33.34
N ASP A 142 18.18 -15.07 -34.27
CA ASP A 142 18.94 -13.81 -34.15
C ASP A 142 19.67 -13.67 -32.80
N LEU A 143 20.33 -14.75 -32.36
CA LEU A 143 20.99 -14.83 -31.06
C LEU A 143 22.38 -14.17 -31.09
N SER A 144 22.73 -13.49 -30.01
CA SER A 144 24.12 -13.07 -29.77
C SER A 144 25.01 -14.27 -29.44
N ASP A 145 26.32 -14.14 -29.62
CA ASP A 145 27.29 -15.20 -29.32
C ASP A 145 27.24 -15.63 -27.84
N GLU A 146 27.00 -14.67 -26.92
CA GLU A 146 26.82 -14.92 -25.48
C GLU A 146 25.52 -15.68 -25.17
N ALA A 147 24.43 -15.38 -25.88
CA ALA A 147 23.18 -16.08 -25.71
C ALA A 147 23.27 -17.50 -26.27
N LEU A 148 23.97 -17.68 -27.39
CA LEU A 148 24.20 -18.96 -28.04
C LEU A 148 25.04 -19.90 -27.16
N THR A 149 26.10 -19.40 -26.54
CA THR A 149 26.97 -20.22 -25.66
C THR A 149 26.19 -20.87 -24.52
N LYS A 150 25.23 -20.17 -23.90
CA LYS A 150 24.36 -20.72 -22.84
C LYS A 150 23.47 -21.91 -23.25
N PHE A 151 23.22 -22.12 -24.55
CA PHE A 151 22.45 -23.27 -25.03
C PHE A 151 23.33 -24.48 -25.39
N PHE A 152 24.64 -24.28 -25.49
CA PHE A 152 25.62 -25.28 -25.93
C PHE A 152 26.66 -25.66 -24.86
N GLU A 153 26.69 -24.97 -23.72
CA GLU A 153 27.22 -25.46 -22.44
C GLU A 153 26.40 -26.65 -21.92
#